data_AF-A0A973B9W7-F1
#
_entry.id   AF-A0A973B9W7-F1
#
_cell.length_a   1.000
_cell.length_b   1.000
_cell.length_c   1.000
_cell.angle_alpha   90.00
_cell.angle_beta   90.00
_cell.angle_gamma   90.00
#
_symmetry.space_group_name_H-M   'P 1'
#
loop_
_entity.id
_entity.type
_entity.pdbx_description
1 polymer ?
#
loop_
_entity_poly.entity_id
_entity_poly.type
_entity_poly.pdbx_seq_one_letter_code
_entity_poly.pdbx_strand_id
1 'polypeptide(L)'
;MKFKYYHFILFWFLLNLFQAATTELTSDEGYYWFYASQLDWGFYDHPPLLALFIKLGSAIFSSELGVRLFNIVLISLSLFPFFKLFPERVLKEKTIYIALLAFPLFNYITFIAFPDSPLIAFSVLFLWAYKRFLERKDWFSTIVMGIALALMLYAKYHAVLLVPIVLISNWRLLKNLKFYVFVALSVVLYIPHLLWQIEHDFVSFTYHLKGRARTFKFDYITQYITQQIVVIGPFIVLAFLYKVKTQFDKTLKYLIIGIFGFFLLMSIRGFVHLHWTSLAIFPLLILTVRYVSEKNKQRIFLRIGIPFALLILMFRLYLSFHIFPFNNLNVDYYHDRALWAEDIEQIAYNRPVIFEKQLREAPLYSFYSQDKEGVALYPGIGKKSEYEIRNYEDQLQGKDVLVVKDKPFPKSTALITRMGKEVHYLEVDELNSFLNIKTEIKSQEIKNGRHIFELAIKNHRNRELVFDNVSLLIHTINADNEVKNHFLSKLNFTIQSNSSKEIIAKIALEKFSENERYDAYFYFMDGICFSSITSEKIQIQTP
;
A
#
# COMPACT_ATOMS: atom_id res chain seq x y z
N MET A 1 -29.73 -31.49 -9.78
CA MET A 1 -29.12 -31.13 -8.47
C MET A 1 -29.68 -29.80 -7.97
N LYS A 2 -30.06 -29.68 -6.68
CA LYS A 2 -30.40 -28.37 -6.09
C LYS A 2 -29.10 -27.58 -5.85
N PHE A 3 -28.98 -26.40 -6.44
CA PHE A 3 -27.83 -25.50 -6.22
C PHE A 3 -27.74 -25.14 -4.72
N LYS A 4 -26.57 -25.34 -4.13
CA LYS A 4 -26.28 -25.06 -2.72
C LYS A 4 -25.04 -24.16 -2.62
N TYR A 5 -24.88 -23.48 -1.50
CA TYR A 5 -23.81 -22.49 -1.32
C TYR A 5 -22.39 -23.03 -1.56
N TYR A 6 -22.09 -24.30 -1.30
CA TYR A 6 -20.78 -24.87 -1.62
C TYR A 6 -20.49 -24.95 -3.13
N HIS A 7 -21.51 -25.10 -3.98
CA HIS A 7 -21.34 -24.98 -5.43
C HIS A 7 -21.00 -23.53 -5.82
N PHE A 8 -21.57 -22.54 -5.13
CA PHE A 8 -21.22 -21.14 -5.33
C PHE A 8 -19.78 -20.85 -4.87
N ILE A 9 -19.34 -21.43 -3.75
CA ILE A 9 -17.94 -21.29 -3.29
C ILE A 9 -16.98 -21.85 -4.34
N LEU A 10 -17.27 -23.05 -4.88
CA LEU A 10 -16.46 -23.64 -5.95
C LEU A 10 -16.48 -22.78 -7.22
N PHE A 11 -17.66 -22.31 -7.63
CA PHE A 11 -17.79 -21.39 -8.77
C PHE A 11 -16.97 -20.11 -8.58
N TRP A 12 -17.04 -19.49 -7.39
CA TRP A 12 -16.31 -18.27 -7.07
C TRP A 12 -14.80 -18.48 -7.08
N PHE A 13 -14.35 -19.61 -6.52
CA PHE A 13 -12.95 -20.04 -6.57
C PHE A 13 -12.47 -20.16 -8.02
N LEU A 14 -13.19 -20.92 -8.85
CA LEU A 14 -12.83 -21.12 -10.25
C LEU A 14 -12.86 -19.82 -11.07
N LEU A 15 -13.83 -18.94 -10.82
CA LEU A 15 -13.93 -17.64 -11.47
C LEU A 15 -12.72 -16.75 -11.15
N ASN A 16 -12.29 -16.72 -9.88
CA ASN A 16 -11.12 -15.94 -9.48
C ASN A 16 -9.81 -16.60 -9.92
N LEU A 17 -9.74 -17.93 -9.96
CA LEU A 17 -8.61 -18.66 -10.50
C LEU A 17 -8.40 -18.36 -11.99
N PHE A 18 -9.50 -18.38 -12.76
CA PHE A 18 -9.49 -17.99 -14.17
C PHE A 18 -9.00 -16.55 -14.36
N GLN A 19 -9.52 -15.60 -13.56
CA GLN A 19 -9.08 -14.21 -13.64
C GLN A 19 -7.58 -14.08 -13.34
N ALA A 20 -7.10 -14.70 -12.27
CA ALA A 20 -5.69 -14.61 -11.86
C ALA A 20 -4.72 -15.17 -12.90
N ALA A 21 -5.14 -16.18 -13.67
CA ALA A 21 -4.34 -16.78 -14.73
C ALA A 21 -4.41 -16.02 -16.07
N THR A 22 -5.30 -15.04 -16.22
CA THR A 22 -5.54 -14.32 -17.49
C THR A 22 -5.27 -12.82 -17.40
N THR A 23 -4.86 -12.31 -16.24
CA THR A 23 -4.51 -10.90 -16.05
C THR A 23 -3.07 -10.78 -15.59
N GLU A 24 -2.34 -9.81 -16.12
CA GLU A 24 -1.00 -9.49 -15.63
C GLU A 24 -1.05 -8.79 -14.27
N LEU A 25 0.10 -8.67 -13.59
CA LEU A 25 0.20 -8.04 -12.28
C LEU A 25 0.03 -6.52 -12.36
N THR A 26 -0.72 -5.99 -11.40
CA THR A 26 -0.73 -4.56 -11.10
C THR A 26 0.59 -4.12 -10.46
N SER A 27 0.88 -2.81 -10.48
CA SER A 27 2.09 -2.29 -9.83
C SER A 27 2.10 -2.56 -8.32
N ASP A 28 0.93 -2.49 -7.67
CA ASP A 28 0.80 -2.83 -6.25
C ASP A 28 1.11 -4.31 -5.97
N GLU A 29 0.67 -5.24 -6.84
CA GLU A 29 1.01 -6.66 -6.69
C GLU A 29 2.49 -6.94 -6.88
N GLY A 30 3.14 -6.30 -7.85
CA GLY A 30 4.60 -6.36 -8.01
C GLY A 30 5.32 -5.92 -6.74
N TYR A 31 4.85 -4.83 -6.11
CA TYR A 31 5.42 -4.35 -4.85
C TYR A 31 5.22 -5.33 -3.68
N TYR A 32 4.06 -5.97 -3.55
CA TYR A 32 3.84 -6.99 -2.53
C TYR A 32 4.60 -8.30 -2.82
N TRP A 33 4.83 -8.63 -4.10
CA TRP A 33 5.71 -9.73 -4.47
C TRP A 33 7.16 -9.47 -4.08
N PHE A 34 7.63 -8.23 -4.17
CA PHE A 34 8.94 -7.85 -3.65
C PHE A 34 9.08 -8.06 -2.14
N TYR A 35 8.01 -7.83 -1.36
CA TYR A 35 8.00 -8.19 0.07
C TYR A 35 8.16 -9.70 0.28
N ALA A 36 7.57 -10.51 -0.60
CA ALA A 36 7.67 -11.97 -0.54
C ALA A 36 9.06 -12.53 -0.90
N SER A 37 9.93 -11.74 -1.54
CA SER A 37 11.29 -12.19 -1.88
C SER A 37 12.09 -12.55 -0.62
N GLN A 38 11.97 -11.73 0.43
CA GLN A 38 12.56 -11.94 1.77
C GLN A 38 11.49 -11.66 2.83
N LEU A 39 10.97 -12.73 3.44
CA LEU A 39 9.95 -12.63 4.47
C LEU A 39 10.54 -12.11 5.77
N ASP A 40 9.80 -11.20 6.41
CA ASP A 40 10.06 -10.72 7.75
C ASP A 40 8.73 -10.54 8.49
N TRP A 41 8.77 -10.15 9.76
CA TRP A 41 7.60 -9.91 10.59
C TRP A 41 6.89 -8.59 10.27
N GLY A 42 7.40 -7.77 9.35
CA GLY A 42 6.76 -6.58 8.81
C GLY A 42 7.52 -6.03 7.59
N PHE A 43 6.92 -5.05 6.92
CA PHE A 43 7.49 -4.35 5.77
C PHE A 43 7.22 -2.85 5.90
N TYR A 44 7.89 -2.04 5.07
CA TYR A 44 7.84 -0.57 5.16
C TYR A 44 6.44 -0.01 5.44
N ASP A 45 5.42 -0.41 4.68
CA ASP A 45 4.05 0.10 4.83
C ASP A 45 2.99 -0.96 5.17
N HIS A 46 3.34 -2.24 5.26
CA HIS A 46 2.37 -3.31 5.48
C HIS A 46 2.82 -4.38 6.49
N PRO A 47 1.86 -5.00 7.20
CA PRO A 47 2.09 -6.25 7.93
C PRO A 47 2.38 -7.44 7.00
N PRO A 48 2.89 -8.57 7.53
CA PRO A 48 3.55 -9.59 6.72
C PRO A 48 2.66 -10.64 6.04
N LEU A 49 1.36 -10.74 6.37
CA LEU A 49 0.55 -11.91 5.97
C LEU A 49 0.39 -12.04 4.46
N LEU A 50 0.25 -10.90 3.76
CA LEU A 50 0.12 -10.93 2.30
C LEU A 50 1.39 -11.45 1.65
N ALA A 51 2.56 -10.98 2.08
CA ALA A 51 3.84 -11.44 1.54
C ALA A 51 4.03 -12.95 1.78
N LEU A 52 3.62 -13.47 2.94
CA LEU A 52 3.63 -14.90 3.22
C LEU A 52 2.76 -15.68 2.23
N PHE A 53 1.55 -15.21 1.94
CA PHE A 53 0.67 -15.86 0.97
C PHE A 53 1.21 -15.82 -0.44
N ILE A 54 1.80 -14.69 -0.85
CA ILE A 54 2.48 -14.58 -2.14
C ILE A 54 3.64 -15.56 -2.19
N LYS A 55 4.52 -15.61 -1.16
CA LYS A 55 5.66 -16.53 -1.12
C LYS A 55 5.25 -18.00 -1.26
N LEU A 56 4.21 -18.41 -0.52
CA LEU A 56 3.69 -19.77 -0.59
C LEU A 56 3.11 -20.10 -1.97
N GLY A 57 2.41 -19.16 -2.60
CA GLY A 57 1.84 -19.37 -3.93
C GLY A 57 2.89 -19.34 -5.04
N SER A 58 3.86 -18.42 -4.96
CA SER A 58 5.01 -18.34 -5.86
C SER A 58 5.92 -19.56 -5.79
N ALA A 59 5.94 -20.27 -4.65
CA ALA A 59 6.64 -21.55 -4.54
C ALA A 59 5.96 -22.70 -5.32
N ILE A 60 4.68 -22.54 -5.68
CA ILE A 60 3.91 -23.52 -6.49
C ILE A 60 3.94 -23.11 -7.97
N PHE A 61 3.70 -21.83 -8.26
CA PHE A 61 3.72 -21.28 -9.61
C PHE A 61 4.51 -19.97 -9.64
N SER A 62 5.52 -19.84 -10.50
CA SER A 62 6.27 -18.58 -10.63
C SER A 62 5.50 -17.47 -11.39
N SER A 63 4.30 -17.76 -11.87
CA SER A 63 3.45 -16.82 -12.63
C SER A 63 2.53 -15.98 -11.72
N GLU A 64 1.73 -15.11 -12.34
CA GLU A 64 0.72 -14.25 -11.68
C GLU A 64 -0.28 -15.06 -10.86
N LEU A 65 -0.56 -16.29 -11.32
CA LEU A 65 -1.40 -17.23 -10.60
C LEU A 65 -0.80 -17.54 -9.22
N GLY A 66 0.51 -17.77 -9.13
CA GLY A 66 1.19 -18.04 -7.86
C GLY A 66 1.06 -16.88 -6.89
N VAL A 67 1.25 -15.65 -7.37
CA VAL A 67 1.11 -14.43 -6.55
C VAL A 67 -0.28 -14.32 -5.91
N ARG A 68 -1.33 -14.76 -6.62
CA ARG A 68 -2.73 -14.60 -6.18
C ARG A 68 -3.33 -15.85 -5.51
N LEU A 69 -2.70 -17.02 -5.65
CA LEU A 69 -3.30 -18.33 -5.34
C LEU A 69 -3.86 -18.42 -3.92
N PHE A 70 -3.03 -18.15 -2.90
CA PHE A 70 -3.46 -18.29 -1.50
C PHE A 70 -4.50 -17.25 -1.09
N ASN A 71 -4.45 -16.03 -1.66
CA ASN A 71 -5.51 -15.04 -1.48
C ASN A 71 -6.85 -15.55 -2.01
N ILE A 72 -6.86 -16.14 -3.21
CA ILE A 72 -8.06 -16.70 -3.85
C ILE A 72 -8.63 -17.88 -3.07
N VAL A 73 -7.75 -18.77 -2.59
CA VAL A 73 -8.15 -19.89 -1.72
C VAL A 73 -8.80 -19.35 -0.44
N LEU A 74 -8.12 -18.44 0.26
CA LEU A 74 -8.59 -17.90 1.53
C LEU A 74 -9.94 -17.20 1.36
N ILE A 75 -10.08 -16.32 0.37
CA ILE A 75 -11.32 -15.55 0.20
C ILE A 75 -12.49 -16.45 -0.20
N SER A 76 -12.24 -17.50 -0.99
CA SER A 76 -13.26 -18.50 -1.34
C SER A 76 -13.69 -19.29 -0.12
N LEU A 77 -12.75 -19.74 0.72
CA LEU A 77 -13.06 -20.43 1.97
C LEU A 77 -13.81 -19.53 2.97
N SER A 78 -13.53 -18.22 2.97
CA SER A 78 -14.21 -17.26 3.84
C SER A 78 -15.72 -17.11 3.55
N LEU A 79 -16.17 -17.51 2.36
CA LEU A 79 -17.59 -17.55 2.05
C LEU A 79 -18.34 -18.61 2.88
N PHE A 80 -17.66 -19.64 3.40
CA PHE A 80 -18.28 -20.62 4.29
C PHE A 80 -18.85 -19.99 5.58
N PRO A 81 -18.04 -19.30 6.43
CA PRO A 81 -18.58 -18.60 7.59
C PRO A 81 -19.58 -17.50 7.20
N PHE A 82 -19.42 -16.84 6.05
CA PHE A 82 -20.41 -15.90 5.52
C PHE A 82 -21.80 -16.55 5.37
N PHE A 83 -21.89 -17.68 4.65
CA PHE A 83 -23.17 -18.36 4.46
C PHE A 83 -23.75 -18.90 5.78
N LYS A 84 -22.91 -19.28 6.74
CA LYS A 84 -23.35 -19.70 8.09
C LYS A 84 -23.99 -18.57 8.92
N LEU A 85 -23.86 -17.30 8.51
CA LEU A 85 -24.53 -16.18 9.19
C LEU A 85 -26.03 -16.07 8.86
N PHE A 86 -26.51 -16.82 7.87
CA PHE A 86 -27.89 -16.80 7.39
C PHE A 86 -28.66 -18.09 7.73
N PRO A 87 -29.98 -18.00 7.94
CA PRO A 87 -30.83 -19.18 8.10
C PRO A 87 -31.02 -19.91 6.76
N GLU A 88 -31.35 -21.20 6.80
CA GLU A 88 -31.47 -22.05 5.60
C GLU A 88 -32.46 -21.52 4.56
N ARG A 89 -33.54 -20.86 4.99
CA ARG A 89 -34.51 -20.23 4.07
C ARG A 89 -33.84 -19.22 3.15
N VAL A 90 -32.96 -18.37 3.70
CA VAL A 90 -32.26 -17.32 2.94
C VAL A 90 -31.20 -17.92 2.01
N LEU A 91 -30.57 -19.03 2.40
CA LEU A 91 -29.59 -19.74 1.55
C LEU A 91 -30.17 -20.33 0.27
N LYS A 92 -31.50 -20.50 0.22
CA LYS A 92 -32.24 -20.94 -0.98
C LYS A 92 -32.60 -19.77 -1.90
N GLU A 93 -32.46 -18.52 -1.44
CA GLU A 93 -32.80 -17.33 -2.23
C GLU A 93 -31.66 -16.99 -3.19
N LYS A 94 -31.97 -16.66 -4.45
CA LYS A 94 -30.96 -16.20 -5.42
C LYS A 94 -30.29 -14.88 -5.00
N THR A 95 -30.98 -14.10 -4.17
CA THR A 95 -30.56 -12.78 -3.69
C THR A 95 -29.18 -12.79 -3.03
N ILE A 96 -28.84 -13.80 -2.22
CA ILE A 96 -27.54 -13.84 -1.54
C ILE A 96 -26.37 -14.01 -2.53
N TYR A 97 -26.56 -14.83 -3.57
CA TYR A 97 -25.55 -15.07 -4.59
C TYR A 97 -25.42 -13.86 -5.52
N ILE A 98 -26.54 -13.29 -5.96
CA ILE A 98 -26.53 -12.06 -6.77
C ILE A 98 -25.96 -10.89 -5.98
N ALA A 99 -26.19 -10.79 -4.67
CA ALA A 99 -25.58 -9.73 -3.86
C ALA A 99 -24.05 -9.79 -3.88
N LEU A 100 -23.44 -10.99 -3.86
CA LEU A 100 -21.99 -11.15 -3.98
C LEU A 100 -21.50 -10.80 -5.39
N LEU A 101 -22.16 -11.33 -6.43
CA LEU A 101 -21.78 -11.08 -7.82
C LEU A 101 -21.95 -9.61 -8.23
N ALA A 102 -22.93 -8.93 -7.65
CA ALA A 102 -23.28 -7.55 -7.95
C ALA A 102 -22.56 -6.52 -7.04
N PHE A 103 -21.61 -6.94 -6.19
CA PHE A 103 -20.87 -6.02 -5.31
C PHE A 103 -19.51 -5.66 -5.93
N PRO A 104 -19.30 -4.44 -6.46
CA PRO A 104 -18.12 -4.10 -7.26
C PRO A 104 -16.81 -4.26 -6.47
N LEU A 105 -16.72 -3.68 -5.27
CA LEU A 105 -15.51 -3.75 -4.46
C LEU A 105 -15.14 -5.20 -4.09
N PHE A 106 -16.14 -6.05 -3.85
CA PHE A 106 -15.92 -7.46 -3.54
C PHE A 106 -15.30 -8.16 -4.74
N ASN A 107 -15.84 -7.96 -5.95
CA ASN A 107 -15.24 -8.50 -7.17
C ASN A 107 -13.82 -7.97 -7.39
N TYR A 108 -13.58 -6.68 -7.16
CA TYR A 108 -12.25 -6.08 -7.33
C TYR A 108 -11.18 -6.69 -6.41
N ILE A 109 -11.46 -6.84 -5.11
CA ILE A 109 -10.44 -7.28 -4.14
C ILE A 109 -10.28 -8.80 -4.01
N THR A 110 -11.11 -9.61 -4.68
CA THR A 110 -11.16 -11.08 -4.44
C THR A 110 -10.30 -11.90 -5.40
N PHE A 111 -9.79 -11.30 -6.48
CA PHE A 111 -8.85 -11.97 -7.39
C PHE A 111 -7.44 -11.35 -7.37
N ILE A 112 -7.29 -10.12 -6.86
CA ILE A 112 -6.01 -9.40 -6.77
C ILE A 112 -5.31 -9.75 -5.44
N ALA A 113 -3.98 -9.81 -5.46
CA ALA A 113 -3.16 -10.03 -4.28
C ALA A 113 -3.04 -8.76 -3.41
N PHE A 114 -4.14 -8.33 -2.78
CA PHE A 114 -4.16 -7.17 -1.88
C PHE A 114 -4.27 -7.56 -0.39
N PRO A 115 -3.81 -6.70 0.54
CA PRO A 115 -3.94 -6.96 1.97
C PRO A 115 -5.41 -6.95 2.44
N ASP A 116 -6.31 -6.35 1.64
CA ASP A 116 -7.75 -6.32 1.89
C ASP A 116 -8.40 -7.70 1.78
N SER A 117 -7.91 -8.60 0.92
CA SER A 117 -8.47 -9.94 0.76
C SER A 117 -8.38 -10.78 2.05
N PRO A 118 -7.21 -10.95 2.69
CA PRO A 118 -7.13 -11.59 4.00
C PRO A 118 -7.87 -10.83 5.08
N LEU A 119 -7.82 -9.49 5.07
CA LEU A 119 -8.54 -8.66 6.04
C LEU A 119 -10.04 -8.97 6.04
N ILE A 120 -10.68 -8.99 4.88
CA ILE A 120 -12.13 -9.25 4.81
C ILE A 120 -12.45 -10.71 5.08
N ALA A 121 -11.60 -11.66 4.66
CA ALA A 121 -11.77 -13.08 4.92
C ALA A 121 -11.78 -13.39 6.42
N PHE A 122 -10.82 -12.85 7.18
CA PHE A 122 -10.80 -13.02 8.63
C PHE A 122 -11.85 -12.16 9.34
N SER A 123 -12.29 -11.04 8.76
CA SER A 123 -13.40 -10.25 9.32
C SER A 123 -14.72 -11.03 9.33
N VAL A 124 -15.04 -11.79 8.27
CA VAL A 124 -16.27 -12.59 8.26
C VAL A 124 -16.17 -13.81 9.16
N LEU A 125 -14.97 -14.40 9.32
CA LEU A 125 -14.71 -15.42 10.33
C LEU A 125 -14.95 -14.85 11.74
N PHE A 126 -14.44 -13.65 12.02
CA PHE A 126 -14.70 -12.94 13.27
C PHE A 126 -16.19 -12.70 13.48
N LEU A 127 -16.93 -12.21 12.47
CA LEU A 127 -18.36 -11.95 12.57
C LEU A 127 -19.17 -13.23 12.84
N TRP A 128 -18.81 -14.34 12.20
CA TRP A 128 -19.40 -15.64 12.46
C TRP A 128 -19.17 -16.10 13.91
N ALA A 129 -17.93 -16.02 14.39
CA ALA A 129 -17.59 -16.37 15.75
C ALA A 129 -18.26 -15.45 16.78
N TYR A 130 -18.35 -14.15 16.47
CA TYR A 130 -19.00 -13.14 17.32
C TYR A 130 -20.52 -13.33 17.39
N LYS A 131 -21.20 -13.66 16.29
CA LYS A 131 -22.63 -14.02 16.33
C LYS A 131 -22.85 -15.20 17.28
N ARG A 132 -22.05 -16.25 17.14
CA ARG A 132 -22.10 -17.42 18.04
C ARG A 132 -21.75 -17.06 19.48
N PHE A 133 -20.78 -16.15 19.69
CA PHE A 133 -20.42 -15.66 21.02
C PHE A 133 -21.59 -14.96 21.71
N LEU A 134 -22.35 -14.14 20.98
CA LEU A 134 -23.54 -13.47 21.50
C LEU A 134 -24.63 -14.47 21.93
N GLU A 135 -24.73 -15.61 21.25
CA GLU A 135 -25.72 -16.66 21.52
C GLU A 135 -25.30 -17.60 22.66
N ARG A 136 -24.03 -18.03 22.67
CA ARG A 136 -23.55 -19.12 23.54
C ARG A 136 -22.55 -18.68 24.61
N LYS A 137 -21.89 -17.55 24.40
CA LYS A 137 -20.75 -17.08 25.23
C LYS A 137 -19.70 -18.17 25.44
N ASP A 138 -19.44 -19.00 24.43
CA ASP A 138 -18.53 -20.16 24.54
C ASP A 138 -17.05 -19.78 24.28
N TRP A 139 -16.12 -20.60 24.76
CA TRP A 139 -14.67 -20.37 24.63
C TRP A 139 -14.16 -20.56 23.19
N PHE A 140 -14.80 -21.44 22.42
CA PHE A 140 -14.41 -21.67 21.03
C PHE A 140 -14.59 -20.39 20.21
N SER A 141 -15.72 -19.71 20.33
CA SER A 141 -15.94 -18.40 19.73
C SER A 141 -14.91 -17.37 20.18
N THR A 142 -14.56 -17.35 21.47
CA THR A 142 -13.54 -16.43 22.01
C THR A 142 -12.17 -16.63 21.36
N ILE A 143 -11.72 -17.89 21.25
CA ILE A 143 -10.43 -18.22 20.63
C ILE A 143 -10.44 -17.85 19.14
N VAL A 144 -11.50 -18.24 18.42
CA VAL A 144 -11.63 -17.92 16.98
C VAL A 144 -11.65 -16.41 16.74
N MET A 145 -12.32 -15.63 17.59
CA MET A 145 -12.31 -14.17 17.51
C MET A 145 -10.90 -13.59 17.72
N GLY A 146 -10.14 -14.11 18.69
CA GLY A 146 -8.77 -13.65 18.97
C GLY A 146 -7.80 -13.96 17.83
N ILE A 147 -7.85 -15.19 17.30
CA ILE A 147 -7.04 -15.59 16.14
C ILE A 147 -7.43 -14.78 14.90
N ALA A 148 -8.72 -14.64 14.62
CA ALA A 148 -9.18 -13.86 13.47
C ALA A 148 -8.75 -12.39 13.57
N LEU A 149 -8.79 -11.79 14.77
CA LEU A 149 -8.32 -10.42 14.98
C LEU A 149 -6.81 -10.27 14.78
N ALA A 150 -6.01 -11.20 15.30
CA ALA A 150 -4.57 -11.21 15.04
C ALA A 150 -4.27 -11.31 13.53
N LEU A 151 -4.92 -12.25 12.82
CA LEU A 151 -4.72 -12.42 11.38
C LEU A 151 -5.21 -11.22 10.57
N MET A 152 -6.27 -10.53 11.00
CA MET A 152 -6.67 -9.25 10.40
C MET A 152 -5.61 -8.16 10.60
N LEU A 153 -5.00 -8.07 11.79
CA LEU A 153 -3.91 -7.12 12.07
C LEU A 153 -2.64 -7.45 11.28
N TYR A 154 -2.33 -8.74 11.10
CA TYR A 154 -1.27 -9.22 10.21
C TYR A 154 -1.58 -9.03 8.73
N ALA A 155 -2.84 -8.76 8.36
CA ALA A 155 -3.22 -8.39 7.00
C ALA A 155 -3.11 -6.88 6.78
N LYS A 156 -3.75 -6.08 7.65
CA LYS A 156 -3.85 -4.63 7.47
C LYS A 156 -4.16 -3.92 8.77
N TYR A 157 -3.48 -2.80 9.03
CA TYR A 157 -3.67 -2.00 10.25
C TYR A 157 -5.10 -1.50 10.48
N HIS A 158 -5.92 -1.36 9.44
CA HIS A 158 -7.33 -0.98 9.56
C HIS A 158 -8.16 -1.92 10.45
N ALA A 159 -7.71 -3.16 10.67
CA ALA A 159 -8.31 -4.10 11.60
C ALA A 159 -8.45 -3.54 13.03
N VAL A 160 -7.60 -2.57 13.43
CA VAL A 160 -7.67 -1.91 14.74
C VAL A 160 -9.03 -1.24 15.00
N LEU A 161 -9.72 -0.79 13.94
CA LEU A 161 -11.04 -0.14 14.05
C LEU A 161 -12.13 -1.08 14.55
N LEU A 162 -11.96 -2.40 14.37
CA LEU A 162 -13.00 -3.38 14.62
C LEU A 162 -13.37 -3.47 16.11
N VAL A 163 -12.37 -3.56 17.01
CA VAL A 163 -12.63 -3.73 18.45
C VAL A 163 -13.36 -2.53 19.06
N PRO A 164 -12.92 -1.27 18.87
CA PRO A 164 -13.63 -0.11 19.38
C PRO A 164 -15.07 -0.03 18.87
N ILE A 165 -15.31 -0.29 17.59
CA ILE A 165 -16.66 -0.21 17.02
C ILE A 165 -17.57 -1.31 17.58
N VAL A 166 -17.06 -2.55 17.70
CA VAL A 166 -17.79 -3.65 18.35
C VAL A 166 -18.13 -3.30 19.80
N LEU A 167 -17.18 -2.71 20.54
CA LEU A 167 -17.37 -2.29 21.92
C LEU A 167 -18.43 -1.18 22.05
N ILE A 168 -18.37 -0.15 21.21
CA ILE A 168 -19.36 0.94 21.19
C ILE A 168 -20.76 0.38 20.91
N SER A 169 -20.86 -0.60 19.99
CA SER A 169 -22.15 -1.24 19.70
C SER A 169 -22.70 -2.05 20.90
N ASN A 170 -21.82 -2.60 21.73
CA ASN A 170 -22.10 -3.52 22.82
C ASN A 170 -21.20 -3.29 24.06
N TRP A 171 -21.41 -2.19 24.78
CA TRP A 171 -20.59 -1.83 25.95
C TRP A 171 -20.62 -2.88 27.08
N ARG A 172 -21.63 -3.74 27.12
CA ARG A 172 -21.74 -4.84 28.09
C ARG A 172 -20.62 -5.87 27.95
N LEU A 173 -19.89 -5.88 26.83
CA LEU A 173 -18.71 -6.72 26.65
C LEU A 173 -17.62 -6.46 27.71
N LEU A 174 -17.52 -5.23 28.23
CA LEU A 174 -16.61 -4.90 29.34
C LEU A 174 -16.89 -5.68 30.63
N LYS A 175 -18.09 -6.26 30.78
CA LYS A 175 -18.44 -7.08 31.94
C LYS A 175 -18.11 -8.56 31.74
N ASN A 176 -17.53 -8.95 30.60
CA ASN A 176 -17.31 -10.35 30.25
C ASN A 176 -15.82 -10.66 30.15
N LEU A 177 -15.30 -11.55 31.01
CA LEU A 177 -13.90 -11.98 30.99
C LEU A 177 -13.46 -12.47 29.60
N LYS A 178 -14.34 -13.15 28.86
CA LYS A 178 -14.03 -13.68 27.53
C LYS A 178 -13.78 -12.59 26.50
N PHE A 179 -14.31 -11.37 26.69
CA PHE A 179 -13.96 -10.22 25.86
C PHE A 179 -12.47 -9.91 26.01
N TYR A 180 -11.99 -9.79 27.24
CA TYR A 180 -10.58 -9.53 27.52
C TYR A 180 -9.68 -10.66 27.02
N VAL A 181 -10.11 -11.92 27.16
CA VAL A 181 -9.30 -13.05 26.68
C VAL A 181 -9.10 -13.03 25.17
N PHE A 182 -10.12 -12.75 24.34
CA PHE A 182 -9.85 -12.72 22.89
C PHE A 182 -8.98 -11.52 22.50
N VAL A 183 -9.15 -10.37 23.15
CA VAL A 183 -8.31 -9.19 22.90
C VAL A 183 -6.87 -9.49 23.30
N ALA A 184 -6.65 -10.03 24.50
CA ALA A 184 -5.33 -10.42 24.97
C ALA A 184 -4.68 -11.48 24.06
N LEU A 185 -5.44 -12.51 23.67
CA LEU A 185 -4.96 -13.53 22.72
C LEU A 185 -4.53 -12.88 21.39
N SER A 186 -5.32 -11.95 20.85
CA SER A 186 -4.97 -11.28 19.60
C SER A 186 -3.68 -10.47 19.72
N VAL A 187 -3.46 -9.80 20.84
CA VAL A 187 -2.23 -9.03 21.12
C VAL A 187 -1.05 -9.99 21.24
N VAL A 188 -1.17 -11.06 22.02
CA VAL A 188 -0.11 -12.08 22.21
C VAL A 188 0.32 -12.66 20.87
N LEU A 189 -0.63 -13.02 20.01
CA LEU A 189 -0.32 -13.54 18.67
C LEU A 189 0.32 -12.48 17.76
N TYR A 190 0.05 -11.19 17.97
CA TYR A 190 0.58 -10.07 17.19
C TYR A 190 1.93 -9.53 17.69
N ILE A 191 2.44 -10.03 18.85
CA ILE A 191 3.71 -9.61 19.44
C ILE A 191 4.88 -9.63 18.44
N PRO A 192 5.08 -10.69 17.62
CA PRO A 192 6.21 -10.72 16.68
C PRO A 192 6.28 -9.49 15.77
N HIS A 193 5.15 -9.04 15.22
CA HIS A 193 5.11 -7.82 14.42
C HIS A 193 5.38 -6.56 15.25
N LEU A 194 4.91 -6.51 16.50
CA LEU A 194 5.16 -5.36 17.38
C LEU A 194 6.65 -5.24 17.75
N LEU A 195 7.34 -6.37 17.98
CA LEU A 195 8.78 -6.39 18.22
C LEU A 195 9.54 -5.93 16.98
N TRP A 196 9.15 -6.41 15.80
CA TRP A 196 9.71 -5.96 14.54
C TRP A 196 9.54 -4.45 14.34
N GLN A 197 8.37 -3.90 14.66
CA GLN A 197 8.15 -2.44 14.62
C GLN A 197 9.08 -1.69 15.57
N ILE A 198 9.34 -2.21 16.77
CA ILE A 198 10.26 -1.57 17.74
C ILE A 198 11.69 -1.58 17.19
N GLU A 199 12.14 -2.70 16.61
CA GLU A 199 13.47 -2.84 16.02
C GLU A 199 13.68 -1.94 14.79
N HIS A 200 12.59 -1.55 14.12
CA HIS A 200 12.59 -0.72 12.91
C HIS A 200 12.00 0.69 13.15
N ASP A 201 12.11 1.23 14.38
CA ASP A 201 11.71 2.60 14.74
C ASP A 201 10.26 2.96 14.35
N PHE A 202 9.35 1.99 14.43
CA PHE A 202 7.94 2.09 14.06
C PHE A 202 7.72 2.62 12.63
N VAL A 203 8.58 2.22 11.70
CA VAL A 203 8.59 2.75 10.32
C VAL A 203 7.22 2.72 9.66
N SER A 204 6.45 1.62 9.80
CA SER A 204 5.13 1.52 9.17
C SER A 204 4.10 2.41 9.84
N PHE A 205 4.12 2.52 11.17
CA PHE A 205 3.20 3.43 11.87
C PHE A 205 3.51 4.88 11.57
N THR A 206 4.78 5.26 11.49
CA THR A 206 5.20 6.60 11.07
C THR A 206 4.71 6.92 9.67
N TYR A 207 4.83 5.96 8.74
CA TYR A 207 4.29 6.10 7.39
C TYR A 207 2.77 6.35 7.37
N HIS A 208 1.99 5.57 8.12
CA HIS A 208 0.52 5.72 8.13
C HIS A 208 0.03 6.95 8.90
N LEU A 209 0.70 7.35 9.98
CA LEU A 209 0.28 8.47 10.83
C LEU A 209 0.76 9.83 10.33
N LYS A 210 2.00 9.90 9.81
CA LYS A 210 2.64 11.15 9.36
C LYS A 210 2.88 11.15 7.85
N GLY A 211 3.44 10.07 7.30
CA GLY A 211 3.88 10.00 5.90
C GLY A 211 2.77 10.11 4.84
N ARG A 212 1.51 9.86 5.23
CA ARG A 212 0.32 9.99 4.37
C ARG A 212 -0.45 11.30 4.54
N ALA A 213 -0.16 12.09 5.57
CA ALA A 213 -0.85 13.36 5.78
C ALA A 213 -0.50 14.34 4.66
N ARG A 214 -1.51 14.97 4.06
CA ARG A 214 -1.37 16.02 3.06
C ARG A 214 -2.16 17.24 3.49
N THR A 215 -1.83 18.39 2.90
CA THR A 215 -2.64 19.61 3.03
C THR A 215 -4.08 19.31 2.64
N PHE A 216 -5.02 19.75 3.47
CA PHE A 216 -6.45 19.53 3.23
C PHE A 216 -6.87 20.10 1.88
N LYS A 217 -7.62 19.30 1.12
CA LYS A 217 -8.33 19.72 -0.09
C LYS A 217 -9.76 19.24 0.02
N PHE A 218 -10.73 20.13 -0.20
CA PHE A 218 -12.15 19.76 -0.19
C PHE A 218 -12.46 18.64 -1.18
N ASP A 219 -11.72 18.59 -2.28
CA ASP A 219 -11.81 17.56 -3.31
C ASP A 219 -11.58 16.13 -2.77
N TYR A 220 -10.82 15.95 -1.68
CA TYR A 220 -10.66 14.62 -1.07
C TYR A 220 -11.97 14.08 -0.48
N ILE A 221 -12.84 14.95 0.03
CA ILE A 221 -14.14 14.56 0.58
C ILE A 221 -15.09 14.17 -0.56
N THR A 222 -15.18 14.98 -1.61
CA THR A 222 -16.04 14.72 -2.77
C THR A 222 -15.58 13.47 -3.52
N GLN A 223 -14.27 13.28 -3.69
CA GLN A 223 -13.69 12.07 -4.25
C GLN A 223 -13.99 10.85 -3.38
N TYR A 224 -13.88 10.95 -2.05
CA TYR A 224 -14.21 9.84 -1.17
C TYR A 224 -15.67 9.43 -1.32
N ILE A 225 -16.61 10.38 -1.23
CA ILE A 225 -18.06 10.09 -1.36
C ILE A 225 -18.35 9.45 -2.72
N THR A 226 -17.81 10.02 -3.80
CA THR A 226 -18.01 9.53 -5.17
C THR A 226 -17.46 8.11 -5.34
N GLN A 227 -16.24 7.86 -4.85
CA GLN A 227 -15.64 6.53 -4.85
C GLN A 227 -16.51 5.52 -4.10
N GLN A 228 -17.01 5.85 -2.91
CA GLN A 228 -17.83 4.91 -2.13
C GLN A 228 -19.16 4.56 -2.82
N ILE A 229 -19.80 5.51 -3.51
CA ILE A 229 -21.01 5.23 -4.31
C ILE A 229 -20.71 4.20 -5.40
N VAL A 230 -19.58 4.37 -6.12
CA VAL A 230 -19.18 3.48 -7.21
C VAL A 230 -18.85 2.08 -6.69
N VAL A 231 -18.00 1.97 -5.66
CA VAL A 231 -17.44 0.67 -5.29
C VAL A 231 -18.40 -0.19 -4.46
N ILE A 232 -19.40 0.42 -3.82
CA ILE A 232 -20.41 -0.31 -3.05
C ILE A 232 -21.62 -0.63 -3.94
N GLY A 233 -21.81 0.12 -5.02
CA GLY A 233 -22.89 -0.07 -5.98
C GLY A 233 -24.27 0.35 -5.46
N PRO A 234 -25.33 0.11 -6.24
CA PRO A 234 -26.66 0.67 -6.00
C PRO A 234 -27.35 0.12 -4.74
N PHE A 235 -26.79 -0.93 -4.12
CA PHE A 235 -27.43 -1.65 -3.02
C PHE A 235 -27.04 -1.13 -1.63
N ILE A 236 -26.12 -0.16 -1.53
CA ILE A 236 -25.62 0.37 -0.25
C ILE A 236 -26.75 0.87 0.67
N VAL A 237 -27.72 1.57 0.09
CA VAL A 237 -28.82 2.20 0.84
C VAL A 237 -29.65 1.16 1.58
N LEU A 238 -29.76 -0.06 1.02
CA LEU A 238 -30.59 -1.11 1.59
C LEU A 238 -30.08 -1.59 2.97
N ALA A 239 -28.76 -1.60 3.17
CA ALA A 239 -28.17 -1.93 4.47
C ALA A 239 -28.55 -0.89 5.55
N PHE A 240 -28.59 0.39 5.20
CA PHE A 240 -28.98 1.47 6.12
C PHE A 240 -30.47 1.46 6.46
N LEU A 241 -31.32 1.01 5.52
CA LEU A 241 -32.76 0.86 5.72
C LEU A 241 -33.14 -0.34 6.60
N TYR A 242 -32.21 -1.25 6.87
CA TYR A 242 -32.45 -2.39 7.77
C TYR A 242 -32.72 -1.90 9.20
N LYS A 243 -33.85 -2.35 9.78
CA LYS A 243 -34.21 -2.12 11.17
C LYS A 243 -33.48 -3.14 12.05
N VAL A 244 -32.67 -2.64 12.98
CA VAL A 244 -31.90 -3.47 13.93
C VAL A 244 -32.86 -4.27 14.82
N LYS A 245 -32.67 -5.60 14.88
CA LYS A 245 -33.49 -6.51 15.71
C LYS A 245 -32.67 -7.22 16.77
N THR A 246 -31.42 -7.51 16.47
CA THR A 246 -30.50 -8.23 17.37
C THR A 246 -29.28 -7.39 17.71
N GLN A 247 -28.58 -7.76 18.79
CA GLN A 247 -27.29 -7.15 19.11
C GLN A 247 -26.25 -7.35 17.99
N PHE A 248 -26.36 -8.46 17.25
CA PHE A 248 -25.52 -8.70 16.07
C PHE A 248 -25.82 -7.69 14.95
N ASP A 249 -27.10 -7.45 14.62
CA ASP A 249 -27.49 -6.43 13.63
C ASP A 249 -27.02 -5.04 14.02
N LYS A 250 -27.12 -4.71 15.32
CA LYS A 250 -26.62 -3.45 15.86
C LYS A 250 -25.12 -3.33 15.59
N THR A 251 -24.36 -4.38 15.89
CA THR A 251 -22.91 -4.41 15.65
C THR A 251 -22.57 -4.23 14.18
N LEU A 252 -23.25 -4.93 13.27
CA LEU A 252 -23.03 -4.75 11.82
C LEU A 252 -23.32 -3.32 11.36
N LYS A 253 -24.40 -2.71 11.85
CA LYS A 253 -24.76 -1.33 11.49
C LYS A 253 -23.74 -0.31 12.02
N TYR A 254 -23.21 -0.54 13.23
CA TYR A 254 -22.13 0.27 13.79
C TYR A 254 -20.82 0.08 13.04
N LEU A 255 -20.48 -1.12 12.58
CA LEU A 255 -19.32 -1.36 11.71
C LEU A 255 -19.41 -0.55 10.42
N ILE A 256 -20.57 -0.59 9.75
CA ILE A 256 -20.80 0.20 8.54
C ILE A 256 -20.59 1.69 8.84
N ILE A 257 -21.32 2.26 9.80
CA ILE A 257 -21.28 3.69 10.10
C ILE A 257 -19.88 4.11 10.59
N GLY A 258 -19.26 3.30 11.47
CA GLY A 258 -17.96 3.59 12.07
C GLY A 258 -16.83 3.57 11.04
N ILE A 259 -16.83 2.58 10.13
CA ILE A 259 -15.81 2.49 9.07
C ILE A 259 -15.97 3.66 8.08
N PHE A 260 -17.19 3.89 7.55
CA PHE A 260 -17.41 5.00 6.62
C PHE A 260 -17.17 6.37 7.27
N GLY A 261 -17.57 6.54 8.53
CA GLY A 261 -17.36 7.77 9.29
C GLY A 261 -15.88 8.02 9.58
N PHE A 262 -15.13 6.98 9.99
CA PHE A 262 -13.70 7.10 10.22
C PHE A 262 -12.96 7.53 8.95
N PHE A 263 -13.22 6.89 7.81
CA PHE A 263 -12.54 7.24 6.57
C PHE A 263 -13.01 8.56 5.97
N LEU A 264 -14.26 8.98 6.24
CA LEU A 264 -14.70 10.33 5.94
C LEU A 264 -13.87 11.36 6.72
N LEU A 265 -13.63 11.13 8.02
CA LEU A 265 -12.77 12.01 8.83
C LEU A 265 -11.32 11.98 8.33
N MET A 266 -10.81 10.81 7.93
CA MET A 266 -9.46 10.69 7.37
C MET A 266 -9.30 11.43 6.03
N SER A 267 -10.38 11.58 5.25
CA SER A 267 -10.33 12.34 3.98
C SER A 267 -9.95 13.82 4.17
N ILE A 268 -10.13 14.36 5.38
CA ILE A 268 -9.69 15.71 5.76
C ILE A 268 -8.14 15.79 5.78
N ARG A 269 -7.46 14.68 6.03
CA ARG A 269 -6.00 14.60 6.14
C ARG A 269 -5.32 14.09 4.88
N GLY A 270 -6.06 13.70 3.85
CA GLY A 270 -5.49 13.22 2.60
C GLY A 270 -6.45 12.37 1.78
N PHE A 271 -6.00 11.95 0.59
CA PHE A 271 -6.77 11.06 -0.27
C PHE A 271 -7.00 9.70 0.40
N VAL A 272 -8.25 9.24 0.37
CA VAL A 272 -8.65 7.92 0.86
C VAL A 272 -8.98 7.04 -0.34
N HIS A 273 -8.26 5.94 -0.48
CA HIS A 273 -8.51 5.00 -1.57
C HIS A 273 -9.83 4.25 -1.35
N LEU A 274 -10.53 3.99 -2.45
CA LEU A 274 -11.82 3.29 -2.47
C LEU A 274 -11.88 2.01 -1.64
N HIS A 275 -10.80 1.22 -1.60
CA HIS A 275 -10.79 -0.09 -0.95
C HIS A 275 -10.51 -0.02 0.56
N TRP A 276 -10.15 1.15 1.11
CA TRP A 276 -9.87 1.27 2.56
C TRP A 276 -11.09 0.94 3.42
N THR A 277 -12.30 1.08 2.88
CA THR A 277 -13.58 0.72 3.52
C THR A 277 -13.93 -0.77 3.41
N SER A 278 -13.01 -1.62 2.93
CA SER A 278 -13.24 -3.05 2.67
C SER A 278 -13.79 -3.84 3.87
N LEU A 279 -13.43 -3.47 5.11
CA LEU A 279 -13.98 -4.07 6.33
C LEU A 279 -15.52 -3.95 6.44
N ALA A 280 -16.14 -3.02 5.71
CA ALA A 280 -17.59 -2.84 5.70
C ALA A 280 -18.33 -3.77 4.72
N ILE A 281 -17.62 -4.49 3.84
CA ILE A 281 -18.22 -5.31 2.76
C ILE A 281 -19.17 -6.36 3.32
N PHE A 282 -18.70 -7.23 4.22
CA PHE A 282 -19.55 -8.28 4.79
C PHE A 282 -20.69 -7.74 5.65
N PRO A 283 -20.50 -6.73 6.53
CA PRO A 283 -21.60 -6.04 7.19
C PRO A 283 -22.67 -5.51 6.22
N LEU A 284 -22.26 -4.85 5.13
CA LEU A 284 -23.17 -4.34 4.09
C LEU A 284 -23.94 -5.48 3.42
N LEU A 285 -23.24 -6.51 2.96
CA LEU A 285 -23.85 -7.67 2.30
C LEU A 285 -24.88 -8.37 3.21
N ILE A 286 -24.53 -8.56 4.49
CA ILE A 286 -25.43 -9.22 5.46
C ILE A 286 -26.70 -8.42 5.67
N LEU A 287 -26.61 -7.13 5.95
CA LEU A 287 -27.78 -6.30 6.22
C LEU A 287 -28.63 -6.09 4.96
N THR A 288 -28.01 -5.94 3.79
CA THR A 288 -28.72 -5.84 2.50
C THR A 288 -29.53 -7.11 2.21
N VAL A 289 -28.92 -8.29 2.31
CA VAL A 289 -29.62 -9.56 2.06
C VAL A 289 -30.76 -9.78 3.07
N ARG A 290 -30.53 -9.46 4.36
CA ARG A 290 -31.58 -9.54 5.39
C ARG A 290 -32.74 -8.58 5.10
N TYR A 291 -32.46 -7.34 4.71
CA TYR A 291 -33.49 -6.36 4.36
C TYR A 291 -34.34 -6.83 3.18
N VAL A 292 -33.70 -7.31 2.11
CA VAL A 292 -34.39 -7.76 0.90
C VAL A 292 -35.26 -8.99 1.19
N SER A 293 -34.73 -9.95 1.95
CA SER A 293 -35.46 -11.16 2.33
C SER A 293 -36.67 -10.83 3.23
N GLU A 294 -36.48 -9.99 4.24
CA GLU A 294 -37.54 -9.59 5.19
C GLU A 294 -38.66 -8.79 4.52
N LYS A 295 -38.32 -7.86 3.62
CA LYS A 295 -39.30 -7.03 2.91
C LYS A 295 -39.91 -7.71 1.69
N ASN A 296 -39.57 -8.98 1.45
CA ASN A 296 -40.02 -9.74 0.28
C ASN A 296 -39.73 -9.01 -1.05
N LYS A 297 -38.59 -8.30 -1.13
CA LYS A 297 -38.18 -7.48 -2.28
C LYS A 297 -37.25 -8.23 -3.25
N GLN A 298 -37.16 -9.56 -3.14
CA GLN A 298 -36.23 -10.38 -3.93
C GLN A 298 -36.39 -10.15 -5.43
N ARG A 299 -37.63 -10.09 -5.93
CA ARG A 299 -37.89 -9.89 -7.38
C ARG A 299 -37.30 -8.57 -7.89
N ILE A 300 -37.51 -7.48 -7.17
CA ILE A 300 -36.98 -6.15 -7.54
C ILE A 300 -35.46 -6.14 -7.45
N PHE A 301 -34.91 -6.70 -6.37
CA PHE A 301 -33.47 -6.81 -6.20
C PHE A 301 -32.81 -7.59 -7.34
N LEU A 302 -33.40 -8.72 -7.75
CA LEU A 302 -32.87 -9.52 -8.86
C LEU A 302 -32.96 -8.80 -10.22
N ARG A 303 -34.01 -8.01 -10.46
CA ARG A 303 -34.16 -7.22 -11.71
C ARG A 303 -33.04 -6.20 -11.89
N ILE A 304 -32.52 -5.63 -10.80
CA ILE A 304 -31.44 -4.64 -10.84
C ILE A 304 -30.08 -5.34 -10.68
N GLY A 305 -30.00 -6.33 -9.79
CA GLY A 305 -28.76 -7.03 -9.45
C GLY A 305 -28.23 -7.94 -10.55
N ILE A 306 -29.09 -8.57 -11.35
CA ILE A 306 -28.63 -9.42 -12.46
C ILE A 306 -27.93 -8.59 -13.55
N PRO A 307 -28.54 -7.52 -14.11
CA PRO A 307 -27.85 -6.66 -15.08
C PRO A 307 -26.54 -6.09 -14.53
N PHE A 308 -26.52 -5.69 -13.25
CA PHE A 308 -25.32 -5.14 -12.63
C PHE A 308 -24.22 -6.20 -12.42
N ALA A 309 -24.58 -7.42 -12.02
CA ALA A 309 -23.65 -8.55 -11.96
C ALA A 309 -23.11 -8.93 -13.34
N LEU A 310 -23.94 -8.87 -14.40
CA LEU A 310 -23.50 -9.07 -15.77
C LEU A 310 -22.53 -7.98 -16.23
N LEU A 311 -22.80 -6.71 -15.87
CA LEU A 311 -21.88 -5.61 -16.15
C LEU A 311 -20.51 -5.83 -15.48
N ILE A 312 -20.50 -6.27 -14.21
CA ILE A 312 -19.26 -6.62 -13.51
C ILE A 312 -18.55 -7.80 -14.19
N LEU A 313 -19.30 -8.82 -14.62
CA LEU A 313 -18.73 -9.95 -15.36
C LEU A 313 -18.11 -9.50 -16.69
N MET A 314 -18.78 -8.62 -17.43
CA MET A 314 -18.24 -8.04 -18.66
C MET A 314 -16.97 -7.23 -18.37
N PHE A 315 -16.94 -6.45 -17.29
CA PHE A 315 -15.74 -5.73 -16.86
C PHE A 315 -14.59 -6.69 -16.51
N ARG A 316 -14.87 -7.80 -15.82
CA ARG A 316 -13.88 -8.85 -15.54
C ARG A 316 -13.31 -9.49 -16.79
N LEU A 317 -14.17 -9.78 -17.79
CA LEU A 317 -13.73 -10.28 -19.09
C LEU A 317 -12.88 -9.25 -19.85
N TYR A 318 -13.22 -7.96 -19.76
CA TYR A 318 -12.41 -6.88 -20.31
C TYR A 318 -11.03 -6.77 -19.63
N LEU A 319 -10.94 -7.04 -18.33
CA LEU A 319 -9.63 -7.12 -17.66
C LEU A 319 -8.82 -8.34 -18.10
N SER A 320 -9.45 -9.48 -18.38
CA SER A 320 -8.78 -10.72 -18.82
C SER A 320 -8.36 -10.72 -20.29
N PHE A 321 -9.05 -9.95 -21.14
CA PHE A 321 -8.83 -9.98 -22.58
C PHE A 321 -8.61 -8.57 -23.10
N HIS A 322 -7.59 -8.40 -23.95
CA HIS A 322 -7.31 -7.15 -24.66
C HIS A 322 -8.32 -6.90 -25.78
N ILE A 323 -9.59 -6.65 -25.40
CA ILE A 323 -10.71 -6.50 -26.33
C ILE A 323 -10.66 -5.14 -27.03
N PHE A 324 -10.21 -4.10 -26.31
CA PHE A 324 -10.10 -2.75 -26.84
C PHE A 324 -8.68 -2.20 -26.64
N PRO A 325 -8.05 -1.60 -27.66
CA PRO A 325 -6.70 -1.03 -27.58
C PRO A 325 -6.69 0.35 -26.88
N PHE A 326 -7.64 0.62 -25.98
CA PHE A 326 -7.67 1.87 -25.23
C PHE A 326 -6.68 1.76 -24.07
N ASN A 327 -5.42 2.09 -24.35
CA ASN A 327 -4.37 2.19 -23.33
C ASN A 327 -4.47 3.57 -22.66
N ASN A 328 -5.34 3.68 -21.65
CA ASN A 328 -5.29 4.81 -20.74
C ASN A 328 -4.13 4.61 -19.76
N LEU A 329 -2.94 5.04 -20.16
CA LEU A 329 -1.65 4.90 -19.43
C LEU A 329 -1.62 5.55 -18.03
N ASN A 330 -2.71 6.20 -17.60
CA ASN A 330 -2.84 6.89 -16.32
C ASN A 330 -3.49 6.04 -15.20
N VAL A 331 -3.89 4.80 -15.49
CA VAL A 331 -4.49 3.86 -14.50
C VAL A 331 -3.71 2.54 -14.52
N ASP A 332 -3.63 1.88 -13.35
CA ASP A 332 -2.98 0.57 -13.19
C ASP A 332 -3.51 -0.43 -14.24
N TYR A 333 -2.59 -1.05 -14.97
CA TYR A 333 -2.87 -1.70 -16.26
C TYR A 333 -2.62 -3.21 -16.17
N TYR A 334 -3.47 -4.01 -16.82
CA TYR A 334 -3.53 -5.48 -16.67
C TYR A 334 -3.07 -6.25 -17.92
N HIS A 335 -2.56 -5.54 -18.93
CA HIS A 335 -2.09 -6.13 -20.18
C HIS A 335 -0.71 -5.59 -20.56
N ASP A 336 0.01 -6.23 -21.47
CA ASP A 336 1.28 -5.76 -22.07
C ASP A 336 2.40 -5.32 -21.08
N ARG A 337 2.28 -5.56 -19.77
CA ARG A 337 3.27 -5.32 -18.70
C ARG A 337 4.47 -6.23 -18.89
N ALA A 338 4.26 -7.48 -19.31
CA ALA A 338 5.35 -8.38 -19.67
C ALA A 338 6.15 -7.82 -20.86
N LEU A 339 5.47 -7.31 -21.88
CA LEU A 339 6.10 -6.67 -23.05
C LEU A 339 6.87 -5.41 -22.67
N TRP A 340 6.28 -4.58 -21.80
CA TRP A 340 6.94 -3.38 -21.25
C TRP A 340 8.24 -3.72 -20.51
N ALA A 341 8.23 -4.78 -19.69
CA ALA A 341 9.43 -5.21 -18.98
C ALA A 341 10.47 -5.78 -19.94
N GLU A 342 10.05 -6.57 -20.94
CA GLU A 342 10.94 -7.10 -21.99
C GLU A 342 11.60 -5.97 -22.81
N ASP A 343 10.86 -4.90 -23.15
CA ASP A 343 11.42 -3.76 -23.87
C ASP A 343 12.53 -3.05 -23.09
N ILE A 344 12.36 -2.91 -21.77
CA ILE A 344 13.38 -2.35 -20.87
C ILE A 344 14.53 -3.34 -20.71
N GLU A 345 14.26 -4.63 -20.63
CA GLU A 345 15.27 -5.68 -20.52
C GLU A 345 16.21 -5.71 -21.73
N GLN A 346 15.66 -5.53 -22.94
CA GLN A 346 16.45 -5.52 -24.18
C GLN A 346 17.50 -4.39 -24.22
N ILE A 347 17.20 -3.22 -23.64
CA ILE A 347 18.15 -2.11 -23.54
C ILE A 347 19.04 -2.21 -22.29
N ALA A 348 18.57 -2.85 -21.22
CA ALA A 348 19.35 -3.05 -19.99
C ALA A 348 20.42 -4.14 -20.15
N TYR A 349 20.17 -5.12 -21.04
CA TYR A 349 20.97 -6.34 -21.16
C TYR A 349 21.06 -7.09 -19.81
N ASN A 350 22.21 -7.04 -19.15
CA ASN A 350 22.48 -7.66 -17.85
C ASN A 350 22.67 -6.63 -16.72
N ARG A 351 22.49 -5.34 -17.01
CA ARG A 351 22.66 -4.27 -16.02
C ARG A 351 21.44 -4.20 -15.09
N PRO A 352 21.64 -3.92 -13.79
CA PRO A 352 20.54 -3.53 -12.92
C PRO A 352 19.81 -2.28 -13.44
N VAL A 353 18.50 -2.25 -13.27
CA VAL A 353 17.65 -1.15 -13.75
C VAL A 353 17.16 -0.32 -12.57
N ILE A 354 17.49 0.96 -12.57
CA ILE A 354 17.06 1.93 -11.57
C ILE A 354 15.82 2.64 -12.07
N PHE A 355 14.73 2.55 -11.31
CA PHE A 355 13.50 3.30 -11.55
C PHE A 355 13.39 4.46 -10.54
N GLU A 356 13.58 5.69 -10.99
CA GLU A 356 13.49 6.85 -10.08
C GLU A 356 12.03 7.12 -9.69
N LYS A 357 11.72 7.20 -8.38
CA LYS A 357 10.38 7.49 -7.81
C LYS A 357 9.29 6.44 -8.10
N GLN A 358 9.56 5.43 -8.92
CA GLN A 358 8.57 4.40 -9.30
C GLN A 358 8.73 3.14 -8.43
N LEU A 359 8.47 3.30 -7.13
CA LEU A 359 8.58 2.24 -6.10
C LEU A 359 7.87 0.92 -6.46
N ARG A 360 6.77 1.03 -7.21
CA ARG A 360 5.92 -0.10 -7.57
C ARG A 360 6.27 -0.72 -8.94
N GLU A 361 6.89 0.04 -9.83
CA GLU A 361 7.26 -0.43 -11.17
C GLU A 361 8.57 -1.23 -11.16
N ALA A 362 9.56 -0.83 -10.33
CA ALA A 362 10.81 -1.57 -10.17
C ALA A 362 10.66 -3.06 -9.85
N PRO A 363 9.86 -3.47 -8.85
CA PRO A 363 9.69 -4.88 -8.56
C PRO A 363 8.83 -5.60 -9.61
N LEU A 364 7.93 -4.88 -10.28
CA LEU A 364 7.15 -5.44 -11.37
C LEU A 364 8.03 -5.75 -12.59
N TYR A 365 8.96 -4.87 -12.93
CA TYR A 365 10.00 -5.15 -13.91
C TYR A 365 10.77 -6.41 -13.53
N SER A 366 11.20 -6.51 -12.27
CA SER A 366 11.95 -7.68 -11.78
C SER A 366 11.16 -8.98 -11.94
N PHE A 367 9.86 -8.95 -11.63
CA PHE A 367 8.97 -10.11 -11.80
C PHE A 367 8.90 -10.57 -13.27
N TYR A 368 8.75 -9.65 -14.22
CA TYR A 368 8.59 -9.99 -15.64
C TYR A 368 9.89 -10.23 -16.40
N SER A 369 11.02 -9.75 -15.89
CA SER A 369 12.35 -9.90 -16.50
C SER A 369 13.17 -11.06 -15.88
N GLN A 370 12.49 -12.10 -15.37
CA GLN A 370 13.11 -13.30 -14.80
C GLN A 370 14.06 -12.99 -13.62
N ASP A 371 13.59 -12.19 -12.66
CA ASP A 371 14.33 -11.78 -11.46
C ASP A 371 15.57 -10.91 -11.73
N LYS A 372 15.66 -10.27 -12.92
CA LYS A 372 16.66 -9.21 -13.14
C LYS A 372 16.42 -8.05 -12.18
N GLU A 373 17.52 -7.46 -11.72
CA GLU A 373 17.51 -6.53 -10.60
C GLU A 373 16.88 -5.17 -11.00
N GLY A 374 15.61 -4.97 -10.66
CA GLY A 374 14.93 -3.67 -10.71
C GLY A 374 14.91 -3.01 -9.33
N VAL A 375 15.45 -1.80 -9.23
CA VAL A 375 15.59 -1.08 -7.96
C VAL A 375 14.94 0.29 -8.05
N ALA A 376 14.07 0.61 -7.09
CA ALA A 376 13.55 1.96 -6.97
C ALA A 376 14.42 2.79 -6.03
N LEU A 377 15.08 3.79 -6.59
CA LEU A 377 15.76 4.82 -5.81
C LEU A 377 14.81 6.02 -5.68
N TYR A 378 14.76 6.61 -4.48
CA TYR A 378 13.95 7.80 -4.12
C TYR A 378 12.49 7.56 -3.69
N PRO A 379 12.23 7.32 -2.40
CA PRO A 379 11.03 7.81 -1.73
C PRO A 379 11.24 9.29 -1.33
N GLY A 380 10.34 10.21 -1.68
CA GLY A 380 10.56 11.65 -1.44
C GLY A 380 10.80 12.08 0.02
N ILE A 381 11.13 13.35 0.24
CA ILE A 381 11.54 13.95 1.53
C ILE A 381 10.82 13.33 2.75
N GLY A 382 11.59 12.76 3.67
CA GLY A 382 11.09 12.21 4.94
C GLY A 382 10.34 10.87 4.81
N LYS A 383 10.38 10.21 3.65
CA LYS A 383 9.84 8.87 3.45
C LYS A 383 10.98 7.89 3.26
N LYS A 384 10.84 6.69 3.82
CA LYS A 384 11.69 5.56 3.47
C LYS A 384 11.03 4.68 2.41
N SER A 385 11.75 3.68 1.93
CA SER A 385 11.20 2.60 1.12
C SER A 385 11.74 1.27 1.61
N GLU A 386 11.11 0.18 1.16
CA GLU A 386 11.64 -1.16 1.43
C GLU A 386 13.04 -1.37 0.81
N TYR A 387 13.32 -0.76 -0.35
CA TYR A 387 14.66 -0.77 -0.96
C TYR A 387 15.72 -0.10 -0.07
N GLU A 388 15.33 0.99 0.62
CA GLU A 388 16.20 1.69 1.57
C GLU A 388 16.44 0.84 2.82
N ILE A 389 15.39 0.23 3.38
CA ILE A 389 15.50 -0.68 4.55
C ILE A 389 16.45 -1.83 4.25
N ARG A 390 16.42 -2.35 3.02
CA ARG A 390 17.27 -3.48 2.57
C ARG A 390 18.62 -3.04 1.99
N ASN A 391 18.97 -1.75 2.03
CA ASN A 391 20.23 -1.19 1.54
C ASN A 391 20.57 -1.56 0.07
N TYR A 392 19.57 -1.63 -0.83
CA TYR A 392 19.82 -1.97 -2.25
C TYR A 392 20.75 -0.99 -2.94
N GLU A 393 20.65 0.30 -2.60
CA GLU A 393 21.49 1.32 -3.20
C GLU A 393 22.99 1.06 -2.96
N ASP A 394 23.36 0.67 -1.74
CA ASP A 394 24.76 0.38 -1.39
C ASP A 394 25.29 -0.83 -2.17
N GLN A 395 24.41 -1.77 -2.54
CA GLN A 395 24.75 -2.95 -3.35
C GLN A 395 24.93 -2.61 -4.85
N LEU A 396 24.42 -1.46 -5.30
CA LEU A 396 24.55 -1.01 -6.69
C LEU A 396 25.77 -0.13 -6.93
N GLN A 397 26.42 0.36 -5.87
CA GLN A 397 27.59 1.24 -6.01
C GLN A 397 28.69 0.59 -6.84
N GLY A 398 29.13 1.31 -7.89
CA GLY A 398 30.16 0.86 -8.79
C GLY A 398 29.75 -0.09 -9.90
N LYS A 399 28.48 -0.48 -9.97
CA LYS A 399 27.97 -1.30 -11.07
C LYS A 399 27.55 -0.41 -12.23
N ASP A 400 27.67 -0.93 -13.44
CA ASP A 400 27.04 -0.32 -14.61
C ASP A 400 25.53 -0.56 -14.53
N VAL A 401 24.74 0.51 -14.65
CA VAL A 401 23.28 0.47 -14.46
C VAL A 401 22.55 1.17 -15.58
N LEU A 402 21.29 0.80 -15.77
CA LEU A 402 20.36 1.54 -16.64
C LEU A 402 19.42 2.35 -15.76
N VAL A 403 19.33 3.66 -15.96
CA VAL A 403 18.35 4.49 -15.24
C VAL A 403 17.15 4.76 -16.13
N VAL A 404 15.94 4.50 -15.65
CA VAL A 404 14.68 4.63 -16.37
C VAL A 404 13.72 5.59 -15.64
N LYS A 405 13.08 6.49 -16.40
CA LYS A 405 12.12 7.49 -15.90
C LYS A 405 10.94 7.66 -16.85
N ASP A 406 9.80 8.10 -16.33
CA ASP A 406 8.60 8.42 -17.13
C ASP A 406 8.66 9.79 -17.81
N LYS A 407 9.73 10.57 -17.57
CA LYS A 407 9.90 11.92 -18.10
C LYS A 407 11.31 12.12 -18.63
N PRO A 408 11.50 12.99 -19.65
CA PRO A 408 12.81 13.32 -20.16
C PRO A 408 13.72 13.88 -19.06
N PHE A 409 14.99 13.52 -19.11
CA PHE A 409 16.03 14.07 -18.23
C PHE A 409 17.33 14.28 -19.02
N PRO A 410 18.32 15.02 -18.48
CA PRO A 410 19.53 15.33 -19.22
C PRO A 410 20.21 14.08 -19.77
N LYS A 411 20.56 14.11 -21.06
CA LYS A 411 21.21 13.01 -21.81
C LYS A 411 20.38 11.73 -21.96
N SER A 412 19.10 11.72 -21.56
CA SER A 412 18.26 10.54 -21.70
C SER A 412 17.80 10.30 -23.13
N THR A 413 17.71 9.03 -23.53
CA THR A 413 17.10 8.58 -24.79
C THR A 413 15.66 8.16 -24.54
N ALA A 414 14.73 8.50 -25.44
CA ALA A 414 13.34 8.06 -25.35
C ALA A 414 13.15 6.66 -25.96
N LEU A 415 12.30 5.86 -25.34
CA LEU A 415 11.84 4.55 -25.79
C LEU A 415 10.32 4.51 -25.69
N ILE A 416 9.65 4.26 -26.81
CA ILE A 416 8.22 3.95 -26.82
C ILE A 416 8.10 2.44 -26.73
N THR A 417 7.60 1.95 -25.60
CA THR A 417 7.38 0.50 -25.37
C THR A 417 6.22 -0.02 -26.21
N ARG A 418 6.17 -1.33 -26.44
CA ARG A 418 5.05 -2.05 -27.09
C ARG A 418 3.73 -1.89 -26.34
N MET A 419 3.79 -1.63 -25.03
CA MET A 419 2.62 -1.23 -24.21
C MET A 419 2.12 0.19 -24.54
N GLY A 420 2.86 0.96 -25.33
CA GLY A 420 2.56 2.36 -25.69
C GLY A 420 3.01 3.38 -24.64
N LYS A 421 3.73 2.94 -23.60
CA LYS A 421 4.31 3.85 -22.59
C LYS A 421 5.64 4.40 -23.10
N GLU A 422 5.78 5.72 -23.12
CA GLU A 422 7.06 6.39 -23.33
C GLU A 422 7.86 6.36 -22.02
N VAL A 423 9.08 5.84 -22.10
CA VAL A 423 10.06 5.87 -21.01
C VAL A 423 11.33 6.50 -21.53
N HIS A 424 12.08 7.15 -20.63
CA HIS A 424 13.37 7.75 -20.93
C HIS A 424 14.44 7.02 -20.16
N TYR A 425 15.55 6.71 -20.80
CA TYR A 425 16.63 5.96 -20.18
C TYR A 425 18.01 6.58 -20.39
N LEU A 426 18.94 6.25 -19.51
CA LEU A 426 20.35 6.62 -19.59
C LEU A 426 21.20 5.44 -19.07
N GLU A 427 22.19 5.03 -19.84
CA GLU A 427 23.23 4.11 -19.39
C GLU A 427 24.24 4.88 -18.51
N VAL A 428 24.55 4.31 -17.36
CA VAL A 428 25.46 4.90 -16.37
C VAL A 428 26.52 3.87 -16.02
N ASP A 429 27.75 4.19 -16.40
CA ASP A 429 28.92 3.39 -16.04
C ASP A 429 29.34 3.72 -14.60
N GLU A 430 29.69 2.69 -13.84
CA GLU A 430 30.09 2.79 -12.43
C GLU A 430 29.22 3.72 -11.57
N LEU A 431 27.99 3.28 -11.22
CA LEU A 431 27.06 4.06 -10.42
C LEU A 431 27.71 4.63 -9.15
N ASN A 432 27.60 5.94 -8.99
CA ASN A 432 28.05 6.66 -7.81
C ASN A 432 26.89 7.51 -7.28
N SER A 433 25.97 6.85 -6.57
CA SER A 433 24.80 7.50 -5.95
C SER A 433 25.16 7.98 -4.55
N PHE A 434 24.59 9.09 -4.12
CA PHE A 434 24.81 9.66 -2.79
C PHE A 434 23.66 9.42 -1.80
N LEU A 435 22.61 8.72 -2.18
CA LEU A 435 21.48 8.44 -1.29
C LEU A 435 21.97 7.67 -0.03
N ASN A 436 21.27 7.88 1.10
CA ASN A 436 21.63 7.37 2.45
C ASN A 436 22.96 7.85 3.07
N ILE A 437 23.75 8.70 2.40
CA ILE A 437 24.94 9.30 3.02
C ILE A 437 24.50 10.33 4.06
N LYS A 438 24.95 10.15 5.30
CA LYS A 438 24.61 11.03 6.43
C LYS A 438 25.47 12.28 6.41
N THR A 439 24.85 13.41 6.74
CA THR A 439 25.53 14.69 6.88
C THR A 439 25.21 15.36 8.21
N GLU A 440 26.19 16.09 8.76
CA GLU A 440 26.11 16.76 10.06
C GLU A 440 26.79 18.15 9.96
N ILE A 441 26.19 19.20 10.51
CA ILE A 441 26.86 20.51 10.60
C ILE A 441 27.79 20.50 11.81
N LYS A 442 29.08 20.68 11.57
CA LYS A 442 30.13 20.80 12.60
C LYS A 442 30.26 22.21 13.13
N SER A 443 30.16 23.21 12.26
CA SER A 443 30.25 24.61 12.65
C SER A 443 29.45 25.50 11.70
N GLN A 444 29.01 26.65 12.25
CA GLN A 444 28.37 27.72 11.50
C GLN A 444 29.07 29.03 11.87
N GLU A 445 29.60 29.72 10.87
CA GLU A 445 30.20 31.05 11.00
C GLU A 445 29.48 32.05 10.11
N ILE A 446 29.48 33.32 10.51
CA ILE A 446 28.99 34.41 9.67
C ILE A 446 30.15 35.34 9.36
N LYS A 447 30.53 35.43 8.08
CA LYS A 447 31.60 36.31 7.60
C LYS A 447 31.07 37.16 6.45
N ASN A 448 31.21 38.48 6.55
CA ASN A 448 30.78 39.45 5.54
C ASN A 448 29.31 39.27 5.09
N GLY A 449 28.41 38.96 6.03
CA GLY A 449 26.99 38.75 5.75
C GLY A 449 26.64 37.43 5.05
N ARG A 450 27.63 36.54 4.83
CA ARG A 450 27.42 35.16 4.33
C ARG A 450 27.48 34.17 5.48
N HIS A 451 26.59 33.19 5.44
CA HIS A 451 26.61 32.07 6.38
C HIS A 451 27.51 30.98 5.81
N ILE A 452 28.56 30.63 6.55
CA ILE A 452 29.51 29.57 6.19
C ILE A 452 29.23 28.37 7.10
N PHE A 453 28.97 27.22 6.50
CA PHE A 453 28.73 25.96 7.20
C PHE A 453 29.88 25.00 6.93
N GLU A 454 30.37 24.35 7.98
CA GLU A 454 31.20 23.15 7.86
C GLU A 454 30.30 21.93 7.96
N LEU A 455 30.11 21.25 6.83
CA LEU A 455 29.31 20.05 6.72
C LEU A 455 30.24 18.83 6.74
N ALA A 456 30.10 17.99 7.77
CA ALA A 456 30.70 16.66 7.79
C ALA A 456 29.80 15.68 7.02
N ILE A 457 30.38 15.02 6.03
CA ILE A 457 29.77 13.97 5.22
C ILE A 457 30.36 12.65 5.70
N LYS A 458 29.53 11.80 6.31
CA LYS A 458 29.97 10.52 6.86
C LYS A 458 29.78 9.43 5.82
N ASN A 459 30.89 8.91 5.30
CA ASN A 459 30.88 7.79 4.38
C ASN A 459 30.89 6.48 5.18
N HIS A 460 29.74 5.81 5.23
CA HIS A 460 29.63 4.48 5.85
C HIS A 460 30.04 3.35 4.91
N ARG A 461 30.31 3.64 3.63
CA ARG A 461 30.63 2.65 2.60
C ARG A 461 32.11 2.31 2.57
N ASN A 462 32.42 1.15 1.99
CA ASN A 462 33.81 0.71 1.74
C ASN A 462 34.40 1.27 0.42
N ARG A 463 33.62 2.02 -0.36
CA ARG A 463 34.05 2.71 -1.60
C ARG A 463 34.19 4.20 -1.31
N GLU A 464 35.16 4.86 -1.95
CA GLU A 464 35.32 6.31 -1.86
C GLU A 464 34.19 7.04 -2.58
N LEU A 465 33.75 8.16 -1.99
CA LEU A 465 32.74 9.03 -2.58
C LEU A 465 33.39 9.95 -3.62
N VAL A 466 32.95 9.88 -4.87
CA VAL A 466 33.50 10.69 -5.98
C VAL A 466 32.58 11.88 -6.24
N PHE A 467 33.01 13.11 -5.94
CA PHE A 467 32.15 14.29 -6.06
C PHE A 467 32.18 14.97 -7.44
N ASP A 468 32.63 14.26 -8.47
CA ASP A 468 32.76 14.80 -9.82
C ASP A 468 31.36 15.13 -10.40
N ASN A 469 31.17 16.39 -10.82
CA ASN A 469 29.91 16.92 -11.35
C ASN A 469 28.72 16.90 -10.36
N VAL A 470 28.98 16.83 -9.06
CA VAL A 470 27.92 16.86 -8.03
C VAL A 470 27.60 18.29 -7.65
N SER A 471 26.35 18.72 -7.88
CA SER A 471 25.85 20.01 -7.37
C SER A 471 25.23 19.83 -5.98
N LEU A 472 25.22 20.89 -5.17
CA LEU A 472 24.50 20.89 -3.90
C LEU A 472 23.29 21.80 -3.98
N LEU A 473 22.12 21.23 -3.78
CA LEU A 473 20.88 21.96 -3.58
C LEU A 473 20.61 22.04 -2.08
N ILE A 474 20.16 23.20 -1.62
CA ILE A 474 19.75 23.40 -0.22
C ILE A 474 18.34 23.93 -0.22
N HIS A 475 17.44 23.19 0.43
CA HIS A 475 16.08 23.67 0.68
C HIS A 475 16.06 24.27 2.08
N THR A 476 15.63 25.53 2.18
CA THR A 476 15.35 26.16 3.47
C THR A 476 13.87 26.46 3.60
N ILE A 477 13.28 26.03 4.71
CA ILE A 477 11.89 26.31 5.07
C ILE A 477 11.89 27.26 6.26
N ASN A 478 11.30 28.45 6.12
CA ASN A 478 11.16 29.39 7.24
C ASN A 478 9.97 29.06 8.14
N ALA A 479 9.77 29.83 9.21
CA ALA A 479 8.66 29.64 10.16
C ALA A 479 7.26 29.77 9.51
N ASP A 480 7.16 30.48 8.38
CA ASP A 480 5.92 30.68 7.61
C ASP A 480 5.69 29.60 6.53
N ASN A 481 6.50 28.53 6.52
CA ASN A 481 6.53 27.47 5.50
C ASN A 481 6.88 27.95 4.08
N GLU A 482 7.51 29.12 3.94
CA GLU A 482 8.06 29.54 2.66
C GLU A 482 9.32 28.73 2.34
N VAL A 483 9.34 28.18 1.13
CA VAL A 483 10.44 27.33 0.65
C VAL A 483 11.36 28.17 -0.25
N LYS A 484 12.64 28.26 0.12
CA LYS A 484 13.69 28.81 -0.74
C LYS A 484 14.66 27.69 -1.14
N ASN A 485 15.01 27.66 -2.42
CA ASN A 485 15.95 26.71 -2.99
C ASN A 485 17.24 27.44 -3.35
N HIS A 486 18.35 27.02 -2.74
CA HIS A 486 19.68 27.55 -3.01
C HIS A 486 20.47 26.50 -3.80
N PHE A 487 20.80 26.80 -5.06
CA PHE A 487 21.56 25.90 -5.92
C PHE A 487 23.03 26.30 -5.93
N LEU A 488 23.91 25.40 -5.51
CA LEU A 488 25.36 25.57 -5.53
C LEU A 488 25.96 24.61 -6.56
N SER A 489 26.36 25.16 -7.71
CA SER A 489 26.87 24.40 -8.85
C SER A 489 28.31 23.90 -8.69
N LYS A 490 29.06 24.45 -7.71
CA LYS A 490 30.43 24.02 -7.37
C LYS A 490 30.64 24.13 -5.87
N LEU A 491 30.65 22.99 -5.20
CA LEU A 491 31.13 22.91 -3.83
C LEU A 491 32.66 22.97 -3.82
N ASN A 492 33.22 23.95 -3.12
CA ASN A 492 34.64 23.96 -2.80
C ASN A 492 34.88 22.97 -1.66
N PHE A 493 34.97 21.68 -1.97
CA PHE A 493 35.33 20.66 -1.01
C PHE A 493 36.77 20.91 -0.55
N THR A 494 36.97 21.17 0.75
CA THR A 494 38.30 21.17 1.35
C THR A 494 38.41 19.88 2.15
N ILE A 495 38.91 18.82 1.52
CA ILE A 495 39.08 17.51 2.16
C ILE A 495 40.13 17.66 3.28
N GLN A 496 39.68 17.86 4.52
CA GLN A 496 40.56 18.14 5.67
C GLN A 496 40.92 16.90 6.51
N SER A 497 40.44 15.71 6.15
CA SER A 497 40.64 14.49 6.96
C SER A 497 41.03 13.30 6.09
N ASN A 498 42.16 12.69 6.41
CA ASN A 498 42.80 11.58 5.71
C ASN A 498 42.18 10.21 6.10
N SER A 499 40.90 10.19 6.47
CA SER A 499 40.15 8.96 6.68
C SER A 499 39.00 8.92 5.68
N SER A 500 38.94 7.88 4.85
CA SER A 500 37.91 7.65 3.81
C SER A 500 36.47 7.60 4.34
N LYS A 501 36.25 7.80 5.64
CA LYS A 501 34.99 7.71 6.37
C LYS A 501 34.36 9.05 6.74
N GLU A 502 35.10 10.16 6.77
CA GLU A 502 34.54 11.49 7.08
C GLU A 502 35.17 12.59 6.22
N ILE A 503 34.33 13.25 5.42
CA ILE A 503 34.72 14.32 4.49
C ILE A 503 34.12 15.63 4.96
N ILE A 504 34.92 16.68 5.08
CA ILE A 504 34.45 18.01 5.49
C ILE A 504 34.29 18.90 4.25
N ALA A 505 33.10 19.48 4.09
CA ALA A 505 32.79 20.43 3.02
C ALA A 505 32.48 21.81 3.63
N LYS A 506 33.10 22.86 3.09
CA LYS A 506 32.80 24.25 3.47
C LYS A 506 31.81 24.84 2.48
N ILE A 507 30.66 25.26 2.99
CA ILE A 507 29.53 25.73 2.17
C ILE A 507 29.24 27.17 2.55
N ALA A 508 29.34 28.08 1.60
CA ALA A 508 28.95 29.48 1.81
C ALA A 508 27.58 29.73 1.18
N LEU A 509 26.63 30.19 1.98
CA LEU A 509 25.30 30.61 1.55
C LEU A 509 25.14 32.12 1.63
N GLU A 510 24.34 32.64 0.71
CA GLU A 510 23.91 34.04 0.71
C GLU A 510 23.08 34.37 1.97
N LYS A 511 22.90 35.67 2.21
CA LYS A 511 22.34 36.20 3.46
C LYS A 511 20.92 35.62 3.71
N PHE A 512 20.75 34.95 4.84
CA PHE A 512 19.42 34.58 5.35
C PHE A 512 18.75 35.80 6.01
N SER A 513 17.42 35.82 6.13
CA SER A 513 16.74 36.88 6.89
C SER A 513 17.13 36.80 8.37
N GLU A 514 17.35 37.95 9.01
CA GLU A 514 17.70 38.06 10.44
C GLU A 514 16.48 37.66 11.31
N ASN A 515 16.72 37.04 12.48
CA ASN A 515 15.71 36.51 13.40
C ASN A 515 14.74 35.42 12.88
N GLU A 516 15.11 34.68 11.84
CA GLU A 516 14.31 33.55 11.33
C GLU A 516 14.95 32.19 11.65
N ARG A 517 14.11 31.17 11.89
CA ARG A 517 14.55 29.77 11.94
C ARG A 517 14.32 29.13 10.59
N TYR A 518 15.37 28.51 10.06
CA TYR A 518 15.31 27.76 8.82
C TYR A 518 15.55 26.28 9.08
N ASP A 519 14.70 25.43 8.51
CA ASP A 519 15.02 24.02 8.35
C ASP A 519 15.78 23.84 7.04
N ALA A 520 17.06 23.48 7.11
CA ALA A 520 17.91 23.22 5.96
C ALA A 520 18.02 21.74 5.65
N TYR A 521 17.89 21.42 4.36
CA TYR A 521 18.07 20.08 3.82
C TYR A 521 19.10 20.14 2.70
N PHE A 522 20.16 19.32 2.79
CA PHE A 522 21.28 19.30 1.86
C PHE A 522 21.16 18.14 0.87
N TYR A 523 21.07 18.45 -0.43
CA TYR A 523 20.86 17.50 -1.51
C TYR A 523 22.06 17.52 -2.46
N PHE A 524 22.76 16.41 -2.61
CA PHE A 524 23.77 16.27 -3.66
C PHE A 524 23.05 15.88 -4.94
N MET A 525 23.41 16.44 -6.09
CA MET A 525 22.77 16.22 -7.39
C MET A 525 23.81 15.69 -8.38
N ASP A 526 23.72 14.42 -8.74
CA ASP A 526 24.63 13.73 -9.68
C ASP A 526 24.13 13.71 -11.14
N GLY A 527 22.91 14.20 -11.38
CA GLY A 527 22.30 14.29 -12.72
C GLY A 527 21.70 12.97 -13.23
N ILE A 528 21.88 11.86 -12.52
CA ILE A 528 21.41 10.52 -12.86
C ILE A 528 20.13 10.22 -12.09
N CYS A 529 20.19 10.36 -10.77
CA CYS A 529 19.02 10.52 -9.91
C CYS A 529 18.90 12.02 -9.62
N PHE A 530 17.70 12.60 -9.52
CA PHE A 530 17.60 13.89 -8.82
C PHE A 530 17.83 13.57 -7.34
N SER A 531 19.08 13.35 -6.97
CA SER A 531 19.48 12.75 -5.72
C SER A 531 19.00 13.63 -4.57
N SER A 532 18.13 13.07 -3.72
CA SER A 532 17.89 13.62 -2.41
C SER A 532 18.60 12.79 -1.39
N ILE A 533 19.81 13.23 -1.04
CA ILE A 533 20.15 13.21 0.36
C ILE A 533 19.15 14.14 1.04
N THR A 534 18.36 13.61 1.96
CA THR A 534 17.96 14.43 3.10
C THR A 534 19.08 14.28 4.10
N SER A 535 19.84 15.34 4.33
CA SER A 535 20.40 15.53 5.65
C SER A 535 19.26 15.38 6.65
N GLU A 536 19.57 14.93 7.87
CA GLU A 536 18.64 15.20 8.97
C GLU A 536 18.26 16.69 8.93
N LYS A 537 17.03 17.01 9.35
CA LYS A 537 16.57 18.38 9.47
C LYS A 537 17.60 19.15 10.30
N ILE A 538 18.32 20.08 9.67
CA ILE A 538 19.27 20.92 10.40
C ILE A 538 18.61 22.26 10.65
N GLN A 539 18.50 22.62 11.92
CA GLN A 539 17.98 23.92 12.32
C GLN A 539 19.08 24.97 12.22
N ILE A 540 18.87 25.95 11.35
CA ILE A 540 19.70 27.15 11.28
C ILE A 540 18.96 28.24 12.06
N GLN A 541 19.62 28.79 13.07
CA GLN A 541 19.17 30.00 13.75
C GLN A 541 20.01 31.17 13.24
N THR A 542 19.37 32.17 12.63
CA THR A 542 20.06 33.42 12.28
C THR A 542 20.21 34.29 13.54
N PRO A 543 21.31 35.07 13.66
CA PRO A 543 21.50 35.98 14.79
C PRO A 543 20.46 37.09 14.86
#